data_AF-A0A9P3CYN6-F1
#
_entry.id   AF-A0A9P3CYN6-F1
#
_cell.length_a   1.000
_cell.length_b   1.000
_cell.length_c   1.000
_cell.angle_alpha   90.00
_cell.angle_beta   90.00
_cell.angle_gamma   90.00
#
_symmetry.space_group_name_H-M   'P 1'
#
loop_
_entity.id
_entity.type
_entity.pdbx_description
1 polymer ?
#
loop_
_entity_poly.entity_id
_entity_poly.type
_entity_poly.pdbx_seq_one_letter_code
_entity_poly.pdbx_strand_id
1 'polypeptide(L)'
;MDAQYPPTRAQISLQELWETQSPRDFKIITGQGEVIEVHKEIMCRYCPRLAELIEAEGEDYLQIWFPTVVLWELVAHLYGFDFNYRFGEPDHATEYLNDFFVAAREFELPDFWSLAEDAVCHLVMCYDRVQCFCFGALLFSDYDADSVPASIMDLTVKRTAANLDSITAEEREEILRNHFPCRPDMVEKFAAHVSEYAAAMSLASGIEQIHMT
;
A
#
# COMPACT_ATOMS: atom_id res chain seq x y z
N MET A 1 11.74 -13.58 10.59
CA MET A 1 13.01 -12.96 10.19
C MET A 1 13.41 -13.63 8.90
N ASP A 2 12.85 -13.18 7.79
CA ASP A 2 13.28 -13.66 6.49
C ASP A 2 14.64 -13.05 6.18
N ALA A 3 15.56 -13.90 5.73
CA ALA A 3 16.91 -13.48 5.39
C ALA A 3 16.84 -12.58 4.15
N GLN A 4 17.07 -11.28 4.31
CA GLN A 4 17.36 -10.39 3.19
C GLN A 4 18.67 -10.87 2.55
N TYR A 5 18.57 -11.48 1.38
CA TYR A 5 19.75 -11.83 0.61
C TYR A 5 20.44 -10.53 0.14
N PRO A 6 21.78 -10.48 0.13
CA PRO A 6 22.49 -9.30 -0.36
C PRO A 6 22.12 -9.05 -1.83
N PRO A 7 22.02 -7.77 -2.25
CA PRO A 7 21.67 -7.44 -3.62
C PRO A 7 22.68 -8.05 -4.59
N THR A 8 22.16 -8.56 -5.71
CA THR A 8 22.99 -9.12 -6.76
C THR A 8 23.84 -8.02 -7.41
N ARG A 9 24.97 -8.39 -8.01
CA ARG A 9 25.82 -7.45 -8.76
C ARG A 9 25.05 -6.70 -9.86
N ALA A 10 24.06 -7.36 -10.48
CA ALA A 10 23.22 -6.73 -11.49
C ALA A 10 22.30 -5.64 -10.89
N GLN A 11 21.69 -5.90 -9.72
CA GLN A 11 20.89 -4.90 -9.01
C GLN A 11 21.73 -3.68 -8.60
N ILE A 12 22.93 -3.91 -8.06
CA ILE A 12 23.86 -2.84 -7.69
C ILE A 12 24.19 -1.96 -8.91
N SER A 13 24.49 -2.56 -10.07
CA SER A 13 24.80 -1.80 -11.28
C SER A 13 23.61 -1.02 -11.85
N LEU A 14 22.37 -1.48 -11.66
CA LEU A 14 21.17 -0.73 -12.04
C LEU A 14 20.93 0.45 -11.10
N GLN A 15 21.07 0.25 -9.79
CA GLN A 15 20.99 1.33 -8.81
C GLN A 15 22.05 2.40 -9.08
N GLU A 16 23.30 1.99 -9.33
CA GLU A 16 24.39 2.90 -9.72
C GLU A 16 24.03 3.69 -10.98
N LEU A 17 23.45 3.06 -12.00
CA LEU A 17 23.02 3.73 -13.24
C LEU A 17 21.98 4.83 -12.98
N TRP A 18 21.08 4.62 -12.02
CA TRP A 18 20.12 5.64 -11.59
C TRP A 18 20.79 6.82 -10.91
N GLU A 19 21.71 6.54 -9.99
CA GLU A 19 22.41 7.52 -9.15
C GLU A 19 23.43 8.36 -9.92
N THR A 20 24.12 7.79 -10.90
CA THR A 20 25.22 8.47 -11.61
C THR A 20 24.77 9.53 -12.61
N GLN A 21 23.46 9.80 -12.72
CA GLN A 21 22.88 10.72 -13.72
C GLN A 21 23.41 10.46 -15.13
N SER A 22 23.65 9.19 -15.47
CA SER A 22 23.95 8.79 -16.82
C SER A 22 22.87 9.31 -17.78
N PRO A 23 23.19 9.58 -19.05
CA PRO A 23 22.22 10.16 -19.98
C PRO A 23 20.95 9.32 -20.07
N ARG A 24 19.85 9.89 -19.59
CA ARG A 24 18.50 9.32 -19.65
C ARG A 24 17.89 9.71 -20.98
N ASP A 25 17.30 8.75 -21.69
CA ASP A 25 16.83 8.89 -23.07
C ASP A 25 15.31 8.90 -23.19
N PHE A 26 14.59 8.88 -22.07
CA PHE A 26 13.13 8.81 -22.05
C PHE A 26 12.53 9.55 -20.86
N LYS A 27 11.28 10.01 -21.00
CA LYS A 27 10.56 10.76 -19.97
C LYS A 27 9.23 10.10 -19.62
N ILE A 28 8.97 9.92 -18.34
CA ILE A 28 7.64 9.61 -17.82
C ILE A 28 7.05 10.89 -17.25
N ILE A 29 5.88 11.28 -17.73
CA ILE A 29 5.13 12.44 -17.23
C ILE A 29 4.02 11.93 -16.31
N THR A 30 4.04 12.33 -15.05
CA THR A 30 3.09 11.86 -14.03
C THR A 30 1.72 12.51 -14.17
N GLY A 31 0.71 12.02 -13.43
CA GLY A 31 -0.62 12.65 -13.38
C GLY A 31 -0.58 14.08 -12.81
N GLN A 32 0.47 14.42 -12.07
CA GLN A 32 0.71 15.75 -11.50
C GLN A 32 1.56 16.64 -12.43
N GLY A 33 1.94 16.13 -13.61
CA GLY A 33 2.75 16.85 -14.60
C GLY A 33 4.25 16.90 -14.28
N GLU A 34 4.71 16.12 -13.29
CA GLU A 34 6.13 16.01 -12.98
C GLU A 34 6.82 15.08 -13.99
N VAL A 35 8.11 15.33 -14.23
CA VAL A 35 8.88 14.57 -15.22
C VAL A 35 9.90 13.68 -14.50
N ILE A 36 9.81 12.38 -14.74
CA ILE A 36 10.79 11.39 -14.31
C ILE A 36 11.61 10.99 -15.54
N GLU A 37 12.87 11.42 -15.58
CA GLU A 37 13.80 11.03 -16.64
C GLU A 37 14.35 9.62 -16.36
N VAL A 38 14.26 8.72 -17.33
CA VAL A 38 14.60 7.29 -17.21
C VAL A 38 15.35 6.78 -18.45
N HIS A 39 15.87 5.55 -18.36
CA HIS A 39 16.43 4.81 -19.49
C HIS A 39 15.33 3.91 -20.09
N LYS A 40 14.97 4.14 -21.36
CA LYS A 40 13.91 3.39 -22.07
C LYS A 40 14.14 1.89 -22.02
N GLU A 41 15.38 1.45 -22.23
CA GLU A 41 15.74 0.03 -22.21
C GLU A 41 15.42 -0.63 -20.85
N ILE A 42 15.66 0.06 -19.73
CA ILE A 42 15.37 -0.47 -18.39
C ILE A 42 13.86 -0.61 -18.20
N MET A 43 13.09 0.42 -18.54
CA MET A 43 11.63 0.39 -18.41
C MET A 43 11.03 -0.75 -19.24
N CYS A 44 11.40 -0.85 -20.52
CA CYS A 44 10.88 -1.89 -21.41
C CYS A 44 11.32 -3.30 -21.00
N ARG A 45 12.54 -3.47 -20.47
CA ARG A 45 13.05 -4.78 -20.05
C ARG A 45 12.36 -5.31 -18.80
N TYR A 46 12.11 -4.45 -17.81
CA TYR A 46 11.61 -4.88 -16.50
C TYR A 46 10.11 -4.67 -16.31
N CYS A 47 9.44 -3.96 -17.22
CA CYS A 47 7.98 -3.85 -17.26
C CYS A 47 7.48 -4.00 -18.70
N PRO A 48 7.09 -5.23 -19.11
CA PRO A 48 6.59 -5.48 -20.46
C PRO A 48 5.40 -4.60 -20.84
N ARG A 49 4.52 -4.32 -19.86
CA ARG A 49 3.37 -3.45 -20.09
C ARG A 49 3.77 -2.02 -20.44
N LEU A 50 4.79 -1.47 -19.78
CA LEU A 50 5.37 -0.18 -20.17
C LEU A 50 5.98 -0.25 -21.57
N ALA A 51 6.61 -1.36 -21.96
CA ALA A 51 7.15 -1.51 -23.32
C ALA A 51 6.05 -1.35 -24.38
N GLU A 52 4.91 -2.03 -24.18
CA GLU A 52 3.75 -1.93 -25.07
C GLU A 52 3.21 -0.50 -25.17
N LEU A 53 3.08 0.19 -24.04
CA LEU A 53 2.61 1.59 -24.00
C LEU A 53 3.58 2.53 -24.72
N ILE A 54 4.88 2.36 -24.49
CA ILE A 54 5.90 3.18 -25.14
C ILE A 54 5.96 2.94 -26.65
N GLU A 55 5.78 1.69 -27.10
CA GLU A 55 5.70 1.36 -28.53
C GLU A 55 4.45 1.93 -29.20
N ALA A 56 3.32 1.98 -28.49
CA ALA A 56 2.07 2.49 -29.00
C ALA A 56 2.07 4.02 -29.22
N GLU A 57 2.69 4.78 -28.32
CA GLU A 57 2.78 6.25 -28.43
C GLU A 57 3.77 6.69 -29.50
N GLY A 58 4.92 6.01 -29.60
CA GLY A 58 5.95 6.32 -30.60
C GLY A 58 6.74 7.62 -30.35
N GLU A 59 6.59 8.25 -29.18
CA GLU A 59 7.28 9.48 -28.77
C GLU A 59 8.46 9.20 -27.82
N ASP A 60 9.24 10.24 -27.46
CA ASP A 60 10.34 10.18 -26.50
C ASP A 60 9.88 10.36 -25.04
N TYR A 61 8.56 10.35 -24.83
CA TYR A 61 7.94 10.37 -23.51
C TYR A 61 6.68 9.50 -23.46
N LEU A 62 6.23 9.21 -22.24
CA LEU A 62 4.95 8.56 -21.94
C LEU A 62 4.28 9.30 -20.80
N GLN A 63 3.01 9.69 -20.98
CA GLN A 63 2.21 10.25 -19.89
C GLN A 63 1.43 9.16 -19.18
N ILE A 64 1.56 9.09 -17.86
CA ILE A 64 0.93 8.07 -17.01
C ILE A 64 0.15 8.76 -15.90
N TRP A 65 -1.14 8.44 -15.78
CA TRP A 65 -2.04 9.07 -14.82
C TRP A 65 -2.02 8.40 -13.44
N PHE A 66 -0.85 8.38 -12.80
CA PHE A 66 -0.67 8.00 -11.39
C PHE A 66 -0.02 9.16 -10.62
N PRO A 67 -0.19 9.21 -9.28
CA PRO A 67 0.53 10.14 -8.43
C PRO A 67 2.04 10.00 -8.63
N THR A 68 2.79 11.11 -8.56
CA THR A 68 4.23 11.08 -8.78
C THR A 68 4.93 10.14 -7.81
N VAL A 69 4.49 10.08 -6.56
CA VAL A 69 5.11 9.21 -5.55
C VAL A 69 5.01 7.73 -5.88
N VAL A 70 3.87 7.29 -6.44
CA VAL A 70 3.66 5.91 -6.86
C VAL A 70 4.55 5.57 -8.05
N LEU A 71 4.62 6.47 -9.04
CA LEU A 71 5.50 6.28 -10.20
C LEU A 71 6.98 6.32 -9.84
N TRP A 72 7.37 7.12 -8.85
CA TRP A 72 8.75 7.14 -8.36
C TRP A 72 9.17 5.81 -7.77
N GLU A 73 8.35 5.25 -6.88
CA GLU A 73 8.64 3.95 -6.24
C GLU A 73 8.59 2.80 -7.26
N LEU A 74 7.65 2.84 -8.21
CA LEU A 74 7.58 1.86 -9.29
C LEU A 74 8.86 1.93 -10.15
N VAL A 75 9.26 3.13 -10.57
CA VAL A 75 10.50 3.31 -11.35
C VAL A 75 11.71 2.85 -10.53
N ALA A 76 11.83 3.26 -9.27
CA ALA A 76 12.90 2.83 -8.38
C ALA A 76 12.97 1.29 -8.27
N HIS A 77 11.82 0.63 -8.13
CA HIS A 77 11.73 -0.83 -8.14
C HIS A 77 12.29 -1.45 -9.44
N LEU A 78 12.01 -0.86 -10.61
CA LEU A 78 12.57 -1.32 -11.89
C LEU A 78 14.10 -1.13 -12.00
N TYR A 79 14.67 -0.18 -11.25
CA TYR A 79 16.13 -0.05 -11.08
C TYR A 79 16.69 -0.94 -9.95
N GLY A 80 15.84 -1.76 -9.33
CA GLY A 80 16.22 -2.70 -8.29
C GLY A 80 16.39 -2.07 -6.91
N PHE A 81 15.87 -0.87 -6.66
CA PHE A 81 15.81 -0.30 -5.31
C PHE A 81 14.74 -1.02 -4.47
N ASP A 82 14.98 -1.10 -3.16
CA ASP A 82 13.98 -1.56 -2.21
C ASP A 82 12.84 -0.53 -2.10
N PHE A 83 11.63 -1.03 -1.82
CA PHE A 83 10.48 -0.18 -1.54
C PHE A 83 10.71 0.61 -0.24
N ASN A 84 10.69 1.93 -0.32
CA ASN A 84 11.04 2.81 0.81
C ASN A 84 10.00 3.90 1.08
N TYR A 85 8.83 3.83 0.42
CA TYR A 85 7.75 4.74 0.70
C TYR A 85 7.24 4.59 2.14
N ARG A 86 7.12 5.73 2.82
CA ARG A 86 6.59 5.80 4.18
C ARG A 86 5.18 6.36 4.15
N PHE A 87 4.21 5.47 4.25
CA PHE A 87 2.79 5.79 4.29
C PHE A 87 2.38 6.73 5.44
N GLY A 88 3.11 6.72 6.56
CA GLY A 88 2.90 7.67 7.66
C GLY A 88 1.64 7.41 8.48
N GLU A 89 0.96 8.48 8.88
CA GLU A 89 -0.29 8.43 9.67
C GLU A 89 -1.45 7.84 8.86
N PRO A 90 -2.49 7.27 9.52
CA PRO A 90 -3.59 6.58 8.85
C PRO A 90 -4.23 7.31 7.66
N ASP A 91 -4.52 8.60 7.78
CA ASP A 91 -5.15 9.38 6.71
C ASP A 91 -4.28 9.46 5.45
N HIS A 92 -2.99 9.72 5.64
CA HIS A 92 -2.01 9.78 4.53
C HIS A 92 -1.75 8.41 3.93
N ALA A 93 -1.74 7.37 4.77
CA ALA A 93 -1.52 6.01 4.33
C ALA A 93 -2.60 5.58 3.33
N THR A 94 -3.87 5.84 3.63
CA THR A 94 -4.98 5.45 2.77
C THR A 94 -5.08 6.26 1.47
N GLU A 95 -4.57 7.50 1.45
CA GLU A 95 -4.61 8.38 0.26
C GLU A 95 -3.91 7.74 -0.95
N TYR A 96 -2.73 7.13 -0.75
CA TYR A 96 -1.93 6.56 -1.84
C TYR A 96 -1.98 5.04 -1.92
N LEU A 97 -2.51 4.37 -0.90
CA LEU A 97 -2.52 2.91 -0.80
C LEU A 97 -3.14 2.25 -2.03
N ASN A 98 -4.32 2.73 -2.44
CA ASN A 98 -5.04 2.21 -3.59
C ASN A 98 -4.19 2.35 -4.87
N ASP A 99 -3.59 3.53 -5.07
CA ASP A 99 -2.81 3.81 -6.28
C ASP A 99 -1.59 2.88 -6.41
N PHE A 100 -0.93 2.49 -5.31
CA PHE A 100 0.17 1.52 -5.34
C PHE A 100 -0.29 0.15 -5.88
N PHE A 101 -1.42 -0.36 -5.37
CA PHE A 101 -1.95 -1.67 -5.79
C PHE A 101 -2.55 -1.63 -7.20
N VAL A 102 -3.23 -0.54 -7.56
CA VAL A 102 -3.73 -0.34 -8.92
C VAL A 102 -2.58 -0.25 -9.91
N ALA A 103 -1.51 0.50 -9.60
CA ALA A 103 -0.32 0.57 -10.44
C ALA A 103 0.36 -0.80 -10.57
N ALA A 104 0.55 -1.53 -9.47
CA ALA A 104 1.14 -2.87 -9.49
C ALA A 104 0.35 -3.83 -10.39
N ARG A 105 -0.98 -3.78 -10.32
CA ARG A 105 -1.88 -4.57 -11.18
C ARG A 105 -1.84 -4.11 -12.63
N GLU A 106 -1.93 -2.80 -12.88
CA GLU A 106 -1.98 -2.21 -14.22
C GLU A 106 -0.68 -2.46 -15.00
N PHE A 107 0.47 -2.40 -14.34
CA PHE A 107 1.78 -2.66 -14.93
C PHE A 107 2.24 -4.11 -14.84
N GLU A 108 1.38 -5.00 -14.30
CA GLU A 108 1.64 -6.44 -14.16
C GLU A 108 2.94 -6.75 -13.38
N LEU A 109 3.14 -6.06 -12.25
CA LEU A 109 4.32 -6.16 -11.40
C LEU A 109 3.98 -6.84 -10.05
N PRO A 110 3.92 -8.19 -9.99
CA PRO A 110 3.55 -8.92 -8.76
C PRO A 110 4.57 -8.76 -7.62
N ASP A 111 5.85 -8.55 -7.95
CA ASP A 111 6.88 -8.30 -6.94
C ASP A 111 6.69 -6.92 -6.29
N PHE A 112 6.33 -5.91 -7.09
CA PHE A 112 5.99 -4.56 -6.59
C PHE A 112 4.72 -4.59 -5.72
N TRP A 113 3.71 -5.37 -6.13
CA TRP A 113 2.52 -5.62 -5.30
C TRP A 113 2.92 -6.17 -3.93
N SER A 114 3.74 -7.22 -3.91
CA SER A 114 4.14 -7.92 -2.68
C SER A 114 4.93 -7.00 -1.75
N LEU A 115 5.83 -6.17 -2.30
CA LEU A 115 6.59 -5.19 -1.53
C LEU A 115 5.70 -4.11 -0.89
N ALA A 116 4.74 -3.58 -1.65
CA ALA A 116 3.78 -2.62 -1.11
C ALA A 116 2.90 -3.26 -0.02
N GLU A 117 2.46 -4.51 -0.23
CA GLU A 117 1.68 -5.27 0.74
C GLU A 117 2.44 -5.50 2.05
N ASP A 118 3.70 -5.92 1.97
CA ASP A 118 4.58 -6.13 3.13
C ASP A 118 4.82 -4.82 3.89
N ALA A 119 5.07 -3.72 3.17
CA ALA A 119 5.28 -2.40 3.77
C ALA A 119 4.06 -1.94 4.57
N VAL A 120 2.85 -2.15 4.03
CA VAL A 120 1.60 -1.78 4.70
C VAL A 120 1.29 -2.71 5.86
N CYS A 121 1.53 -4.02 5.72
CA CYS A 121 1.40 -4.95 6.83
C CYS A 121 2.34 -4.57 8.00
N HIS A 122 3.58 -4.20 7.70
CA HIS A 122 4.53 -3.73 8.71
C HIS A 122 4.05 -2.44 9.38
N LEU A 123 3.49 -1.51 8.61
CA LEU A 123 2.88 -0.27 9.13
C LEU A 123 1.75 -0.58 10.12
N VAL A 124 0.79 -1.43 9.74
CA VAL A 124 -0.34 -1.84 10.61
C VAL A 124 0.15 -2.50 11.90
N MET A 125 1.25 -3.26 11.84
CA MET A 125 1.86 -3.85 13.03
C MET A 125 2.50 -2.81 13.96
N CYS A 126 2.94 -1.68 13.42
CA CYS A 126 3.53 -0.57 14.17
C CYS A 126 2.49 0.41 14.73
N TYR A 127 1.29 0.46 14.17
CA TYR A 127 0.22 1.32 14.65
C TYR A 127 -0.21 0.96 16.07
N ASP A 128 -0.48 2.00 16.86
CA ASP A 128 -1.17 1.86 18.13
C ASP A 128 -2.66 1.51 17.92
N ARG A 129 -3.39 1.32 19.02
CA ARG A 129 -4.81 0.92 18.97
C ARG A 129 -5.71 1.96 18.30
N VAL A 130 -5.43 3.25 18.48
CA VAL A 130 -6.23 4.36 17.91
C VAL A 130 -5.93 4.44 16.42
N GLN A 131 -4.65 4.43 16.05
CA GLN A 131 -4.20 4.44 14.66
C GLN A 131 -4.72 3.23 13.88
N CYS A 132 -4.67 2.01 14.44
CA CYS A 132 -5.23 0.81 13.81
C CYS A 132 -6.73 0.97 13.55
N PHE A 133 -7.47 1.51 14.53
CA PHE A 133 -8.90 1.75 14.38
C PHE A 133 -9.19 2.78 13.29
N CYS A 134 -8.49 3.92 13.29
CA CYS A 134 -8.64 4.95 12.25
C CYS A 134 -8.33 4.38 10.86
N PHE A 135 -7.19 3.70 10.72
CA PHE A 135 -6.78 3.11 9.45
C PHE A 135 -7.83 2.12 8.92
N GLY A 136 -8.31 1.21 9.76
CA GLY A 136 -9.37 0.28 9.38
C GLY A 136 -10.68 0.98 9.00
N ALA A 137 -11.10 2.00 9.76
CA ALA A 137 -12.30 2.76 9.43
C ALA A 137 -12.17 3.51 8.09
N LEU A 138 -10.98 4.04 7.77
CA LEU A 138 -10.70 4.68 6.48
C LEU A 138 -10.76 3.65 5.35
N LEU A 139 -10.06 2.51 5.47
CA LEU A 139 -10.07 1.43 4.48
C LEU A 139 -11.49 0.93 4.17
N PHE A 140 -12.33 0.79 5.20
CA PHE A 140 -13.73 0.36 5.03
C PHE A 140 -14.65 1.46 4.50
N SER A 141 -14.23 2.72 4.60
CA SER A 141 -15.01 3.87 4.14
C SER A 141 -14.78 4.25 2.69
N ASP A 142 -13.64 3.85 2.13
CA ASP A 142 -13.33 4.09 0.74
C ASP A 142 -13.99 3.06 -0.17
N TYR A 143 -14.57 3.57 -1.25
CA TYR A 143 -15.40 2.80 -2.18
C TYR A 143 -14.63 1.77 -3.00
N ASP A 144 -13.30 1.79 -2.94
CA ASP A 144 -12.41 1.00 -3.78
C ASP A 144 -11.65 -0.08 -2.99
N ALA A 145 -12.22 -0.54 -1.87
CA ALA A 145 -11.63 -1.57 -1.01
C ALA A 145 -11.25 -2.87 -1.76
N ASP A 146 -11.83 -3.11 -2.94
CA ASP A 146 -11.50 -4.25 -3.81
C ASP A 146 -10.07 -4.21 -4.38
N SER A 147 -9.38 -3.07 -4.31
CA SER A 147 -7.97 -2.95 -4.72
C SER A 147 -6.98 -3.28 -3.61
N VAL A 148 -7.40 -3.28 -2.35
CA VAL A 148 -6.53 -3.52 -1.20
C VAL A 148 -6.41 -5.03 -0.96
N PRO A 149 -5.19 -5.58 -0.79
CA PRO A 149 -5.00 -6.97 -0.43
C PRO A 149 -5.83 -7.42 0.77
N ALA A 150 -6.47 -8.59 0.64
CA ALA A 150 -7.26 -9.18 1.72
C ALA A 150 -6.44 -9.42 3.00
N SER A 151 -5.13 -9.66 2.87
CA SER A 151 -4.19 -9.78 3.99
C SER A 151 -4.09 -8.52 4.86
N ILE A 152 -4.05 -7.33 4.24
CA ILE A 152 -4.03 -6.03 4.94
C ILE A 152 -5.37 -5.80 5.64
N MET A 153 -6.48 -6.07 4.94
CA MET A 153 -7.82 -5.96 5.51
C MET A 153 -7.98 -6.88 6.71
N ASP A 154 -7.63 -8.16 6.57
CA ASP A 154 -7.68 -9.16 7.64
C ASP A 154 -6.81 -8.77 8.82
N LEU A 155 -5.56 -8.34 8.57
CA LEU A 155 -4.63 -7.94 9.62
C LEU A 155 -5.17 -6.73 10.39
N THR A 156 -5.68 -5.73 9.68
CA THR A 156 -6.24 -4.51 10.26
C THR A 156 -7.46 -4.83 11.10
N VAL A 157 -8.41 -5.63 10.59
CA VAL A 157 -9.60 -6.05 11.35
C VAL A 157 -9.20 -6.84 12.60
N LYS A 158 -8.28 -7.80 12.50
CA LYS A 158 -7.79 -8.59 13.64
C LYS A 158 -7.15 -7.71 14.71
N ARG A 159 -6.29 -6.77 14.31
CA ARG A 159 -5.60 -5.85 15.22
C ARG A 159 -6.58 -4.90 15.91
N THR A 160 -7.55 -4.37 15.16
CA THR A 160 -8.58 -3.50 15.73
C THR A 160 -9.50 -4.28 16.68
N ALA A 161 -9.94 -5.48 16.30
CA ALA A 161 -10.78 -6.34 17.14
C ALA A 161 -10.11 -6.65 18.49
N ALA A 162 -8.81 -6.95 18.48
CA ALA A 162 -8.06 -7.26 19.69
C ALA A 162 -7.96 -6.07 20.67
N ASN A 163 -8.17 -4.84 20.20
CA ASN A 163 -8.00 -3.63 20.99
C ASN A 163 -9.29 -2.80 21.12
N LEU A 164 -10.41 -3.23 20.55
CA LEU A 164 -11.63 -2.41 20.44
C LEU A 164 -12.14 -1.96 21.83
N ASP A 165 -12.18 -2.87 22.79
CA ASP A 165 -12.63 -2.60 24.17
C ASP A 165 -11.69 -1.66 24.96
N SER A 166 -10.48 -1.41 24.45
CA SER A 166 -9.48 -0.54 25.07
C SER A 166 -9.50 0.90 24.56
N ILE A 167 -10.36 1.21 23.59
CA ILE A 167 -10.55 2.58 23.08
C ILE A 167 -11.51 3.31 24.03
N THR A 168 -11.05 4.40 24.64
CA THR A 168 -11.88 5.18 25.58
C THR A 168 -12.91 6.04 24.86
N ALA A 169 -13.89 6.58 25.61
CA ALA A 169 -14.86 7.51 25.06
C ALA A 169 -14.20 8.81 24.55
N GLU A 170 -13.20 9.31 25.27
CA GLU A 170 -12.42 10.48 24.87
C GLU A 170 -11.64 10.23 23.58
N GLU A 171 -10.98 9.07 23.47
CA GLU A 171 -10.27 8.66 22.26
C GLU A 171 -11.24 8.53 21.07
N ARG A 172 -12.43 7.98 21.30
CA ARG A 172 -13.48 7.89 20.27
C ARG A 172 -13.94 9.27 19.79
N GLU A 173 -14.13 10.22 20.70
CA GLU A 173 -14.47 11.60 20.33
C GLU A 173 -13.34 12.28 19.55
N GLU A 174 -12.09 12.02 19.91
CA GLU A 174 -10.92 12.52 19.19
C GLU A 174 -10.84 11.94 17.77
N ILE A 175 -11.04 10.63 17.61
CA ILE A 175 -11.11 9.95 16.30
C ILE A 175 -12.16 10.60 15.41
N LEU A 176 -13.37 10.76 15.93
CA LEU A 176 -14.48 11.37 15.21
C LEU A 176 -14.18 12.82 14.80
N ARG A 177 -13.55 13.59 15.69
CA ARG A 177 -13.24 15.00 15.43
C ARG A 177 -12.13 15.18 14.41
N ASN A 178 -11.08 14.37 14.49
CA ASN A 178 -9.86 14.57 13.72
C ASN A 178 -9.89 13.86 12.36
N HIS A 179 -10.41 12.64 12.31
CA HIS A 179 -10.36 11.79 11.12
C HIS A 179 -11.71 11.68 10.39
N PHE A 180 -12.83 11.83 11.13
CA PHE A 180 -14.17 11.64 10.56
C PHE A 180 -15.17 12.78 10.89
N PRO A 181 -14.79 14.07 10.79
CA PRO A 181 -15.59 15.18 11.32
C PRO A 181 -17.00 15.29 10.70
N CYS A 182 -17.17 14.78 9.48
CA CYS A 182 -18.42 14.85 8.73
C CYS A 182 -19.07 13.48 8.49
N ARG A 183 -18.44 12.38 8.94
CA ARG A 183 -18.91 11.00 8.65
C ARG A 183 -18.79 10.08 9.88
N PRO A 184 -19.45 10.43 11.01
CA PRO A 184 -19.41 9.62 12.22
C PRO A 184 -20.04 8.23 12.04
N ASP A 185 -20.96 8.09 11.07
CA ASP A 185 -21.63 6.82 10.76
C ASP A 185 -20.66 5.73 10.28
N MET A 186 -19.52 6.12 9.69
CA MET A 186 -18.53 5.17 9.17
C MET A 186 -17.73 4.53 10.29
N VAL A 187 -17.36 5.32 11.30
CA VAL A 187 -16.74 4.82 12.54
C VAL A 187 -17.66 3.83 13.23
N GLU A 188 -18.97 4.10 13.26
CA GLU A 188 -19.94 3.19 13.86
C GLU A 188 -20.13 1.90 13.07
N LYS A 189 -20.22 1.99 11.74
CA LYS A 189 -20.30 0.81 10.85
C LYS A 189 -19.06 -0.07 10.97
N PHE A 190 -17.87 0.53 10.97
CA PHE A 190 -16.62 -0.21 11.13
C PHE A 190 -16.53 -0.84 12.52
N ALA A 191 -16.85 -0.10 13.59
CA ALA A 191 -16.88 -0.65 14.95
C ALA A 191 -17.86 -1.83 15.07
N ALA A 192 -19.04 -1.74 14.45
CA ALA A 192 -20.01 -2.85 14.42
C ALA A 192 -19.44 -4.08 13.67
N HIS A 193 -18.84 -3.87 12.50
CA HIS A 193 -18.21 -4.95 11.72
C HIS A 193 -17.10 -5.66 12.50
N VAL A 194 -16.22 -4.88 13.15
CA VAL A 194 -15.13 -5.42 13.98
C VAL A 194 -15.69 -6.16 15.21
N SER A 195 -16.78 -5.68 15.80
CA SER A 195 -17.43 -6.34 16.94
C SER A 195 -18.03 -7.69 16.54
N GLU A 196 -18.69 -7.76 15.37
CA GLU A 196 -19.21 -9.02 14.82
C GLU A 196 -18.08 -10.02 14.54
N TYR A 197 -16.97 -9.53 13.98
CA TYR A 197 -15.77 -10.34 13.75
C TYR A 197 -15.20 -10.89 15.07
N ALA A 198 -15.04 -10.04 16.09
CA ALA A 198 -14.54 -10.43 17.40
C ALA A 198 -15.43 -11.50 18.07
N ALA A 199 -16.75 -11.35 17.96
CA ALA A 199 -17.72 -12.31 18.47
C ALA A 199 -17.61 -13.67 17.74
N ALA A 200 -17.48 -13.66 16.41
CA ALA A 200 -17.31 -14.89 15.62
C ALA A 200 -16.02 -15.65 15.99
N MET A 201 -14.91 -14.93 16.17
CA MET A 201 -13.63 -15.54 16.57
C MET A 201 -13.68 -16.15 17.99
N SER A 202 -14.35 -15.47 18.92
CA SER A 202 -14.58 -15.99 20.28
C SER A 202 -15.40 -17.28 20.28
N LEU A 203 -16.46 -17.33 19.47
CA LEU A 203 -17.29 -18.53 19.29
C LEU A 203 -16.50 -19.69 18.67
N ALA A 204 -15.70 -19.42 17.64
CA ALA A 204 -14.87 -20.44 16.99
C ALA A 204 -13.85 -21.05 17.97
N SER A 205 -13.18 -20.22 18.77
CA SER A 205 -12.24 -20.69 19.81
C SER A 205 -12.94 -21.55 20.88
N GLY A 206 -14.16 -21.18 21.29
CA GLY A 206 -14.97 -21.96 22.22
C GLY A 206 -15.35 -23.34 21.66
N ILE A 207 -15.64 -23.45 20.36
CA ILE A 207 -15.96 -24.72 19.70
C ILE A 207 -14.73 -25.63 19.60
N GLU A 208 -13.54 -25.08 19.31
CA GLU A 208 -12.29 -25.85 19.26
C GLU A 208 -11.92 -26.43 20.63
N GLN A 209 -12.16 -25.68 21.72
CA GLN A 209 -11.91 -26.17 23.08
C GLN A 209 -12.84 -27.32 23.47
N ILE A 210 -14.11 -27.31 23.01
CA ILE A 210 -15.08 -28.39 23.26
C ILE A 210 -14.68 -29.69 22.54
N HIS A 211 -14.04 -29.60 21.38
CA HIS A 211 -13.61 -30.78 20.60
C HIS A 211 -12.27 -31.38 21.07
N MET A 212 -11.52 -30.68 21.92
CA MET A 212 -10.25 -31.17 22.49
C MET A 212 -10.40 -31.77 23.91
N THR A 213 -11.59 -31.74 24.49
CA THR A 213 -11.95 -32.40 25.77
C THR A 213 -12.73 -33.68 25.54
#